data_AF-A0A6V8CB69-F1
#
_entry.id   AF-A0A6V8CB69-F1
#
_cell.length_a   1.000
_cell.length_b   1.000
_cell.length_c   1.000
_cell.angle_alpha   90.00
_cell.angle_beta   90.00
_cell.angle_gamma   90.00
#
_symmetry.space_group_name_H-M   'P 1'
#
loop_
_entity.id
_entity.type
_entity.pdbx_description
1 polymer ?
#
loop_
_entity_poly.entity_id
_entity_poly.type
_entity_poly.pdbx_seq_one_letter_code
_entity_poly.pdbx_strand_id
1 'polypeptide(L)'
;MSTAAVQHDALQRLHAIRSRQGKSGTPGLDDATIVRFVDRDARLLQAIGEAEQRLDTLVDELGENAVFGDEGDLVRDLQSGFVNFYAAPTVNPYVALAARGPWIVTAHGAVLHDNGGYGMLGAGHGPQDVIDAMAGNHVMANVMTPSFSQHRFIQRLRREIGHSREDG
;
A
#
# COMPACT_ATOMS: atom_id res chain seq x y z
N MET A 1 -14.71 -14.11 15.24
CA MET A 1 -14.60 -15.28 14.34
C MET A 1 -13.44 -16.15 14.84
N SER A 2 -13.48 -17.46 14.58
CA SER A 2 -12.31 -18.33 14.85
C SER A 2 -11.16 -17.94 13.91
N THR A 3 -9.91 -18.10 14.33
CA THR A 3 -8.70 -17.91 13.51
C THR A 3 -8.83 -18.59 12.15
N ALA A 4 -9.29 -19.84 12.11
CA ALA A 4 -9.49 -20.58 10.87
C ALA A 4 -10.53 -19.92 9.92
N ALA A 5 -11.55 -19.27 10.47
CA ALA A 5 -12.57 -18.58 9.68
C ALA A 5 -12.02 -17.28 9.08
N VAL A 6 -11.18 -16.54 9.81
CA VAL A 6 -10.52 -15.32 9.30
C VAL A 6 -9.53 -15.66 8.19
N GLN A 7 -8.73 -16.71 8.37
CA GLN A 7 -7.81 -17.20 7.35
C GLN A 7 -8.55 -17.63 6.08
N HIS A 8 -9.67 -18.34 6.24
CA HIS A 8 -10.49 -18.79 5.12
C HIS A 8 -11.13 -17.61 4.36
N ASP A 9 -11.70 -16.64 5.07
CA ASP A 9 -12.27 -15.42 4.48
C ASP A 9 -11.22 -14.63 3.68
N ALA A 10 -10.02 -14.44 4.25
CA ALA A 10 -8.93 -13.73 3.57
C ALA A 10 -8.54 -14.40 2.23
N LEU A 11 -8.39 -15.73 2.23
CA LEU A 11 -8.08 -16.46 1.00
C LEU A 11 -9.24 -16.43 0.01
N GLN A 12 -10.48 -16.53 0.47
CA GLN A 12 -11.65 -16.47 -0.39
C GLN A 12 -11.73 -15.14 -1.16
N ARG A 13 -11.49 -14.01 -0.49
CA ARG A 13 -11.43 -12.69 -1.13
C ARG A 13 -10.32 -12.60 -2.18
N LEU A 14 -9.12 -13.09 -1.85
CA LEU A 14 -8.00 -13.10 -2.80
C LEU A 14 -8.30 -13.98 -4.02
N HIS A 15 -8.90 -15.17 -3.82
CA HIS A 15 -9.31 -16.02 -4.92
C HIS A 15 -10.42 -15.38 -5.77
N ALA A 16 -11.35 -14.66 -5.17
CA ALA A 16 -12.37 -13.90 -5.89
C ALA A 16 -11.73 -12.85 -6.82
N ILE A 17 -10.77 -12.06 -6.30
CA ILE A 17 -9.99 -11.11 -7.12
C ILE A 17 -9.27 -11.84 -8.26
N ARG A 18 -8.50 -12.89 -7.94
CA ARG A 18 -7.74 -13.68 -8.93
C ARG A 18 -8.62 -14.26 -10.02
N SER A 19 -9.85 -14.69 -9.70
CA SER A 19 -10.76 -15.34 -10.64
C SER A 19 -11.34 -14.43 -11.72
N ARG A 20 -11.31 -13.11 -11.49
CA ARG A 20 -11.83 -12.09 -12.42
C ARG A 20 -10.78 -11.57 -13.39
N GLN A 21 -9.51 -11.93 -13.16
CA GLN A 21 -8.37 -11.34 -13.86
C GLN A 21 -7.78 -12.29 -14.91
N GLY A 22 -7.06 -11.69 -15.86
CA GLY A 22 -6.29 -12.43 -16.86
C GLY A 22 -4.99 -12.99 -16.28
N LYS A 23 -4.03 -13.26 -17.18
CA LYS A 23 -2.73 -13.81 -16.81
C LYS A 23 -1.96 -12.84 -15.91
N SER A 24 -1.55 -13.31 -14.73
CA SER A 24 -0.62 -12.60 -13.84
C SER A 24 0.83 -12.98 -14.14
N GLY A 25 1.71 -11.98 -14.15
CA GLY A 25 3.17 -12.11 -14.17
C GLY A 25 3.81 -11.95 -12.80
N THR A 26 3.05 -11.53 -11.79
CA THR A 26 3.52 -11.28 -10.42
C THR A 26 3.04 -12.39 -9.47
N PRO A 27 3.92 -13.34 -9.07
CA PRO A 27 3.48 -14.50 -8.29
C PRO A 27 2.96 -14.15 -6.88
N GLY A 28 3.60 -13.19 -6.23
CA GLY A 28 3.35 -12.87 -4.81
C GLY A 28 3.65 -14.01 -3.84
N LEU A 29 3.17 -13.85 -2.61
CA LEU A 29 3.26 -14.85 -1.54
C LEU A 29 2.24 -15.98 -1.77
N ASP A 30 2.63 -17.20 -1.40
CA ASP A 30 1.72 -18.34 -1.42
C ASP A 30 0.65 -18.27 -0.31
N ASP A 31 -0.47 -18.97 -0.51
CA ASP A 31 -1.60 -18.96 0.41
C ASP A 31 -1.21 -19.44 1.81
N ALA A 32 -0.31 -20.43 1.92
CA ALA A 32 0.20 -20.92 3.19
C ALA A 32 0.95 -19.84 3.96
N THR A 33 1.66 -18.95 3.27
CA THR A 33 2.38 -17.82 3.85
C THR A 33 1.45 -16.71 4.24
N ILE A 34 0.49 -16.37 3.37
CA ILE A 34 -0.56 -15.37 3.66
C ILE A 34 -1.30 -15.76 4.94
N VAL A 35 -1.78 -17.01 5.03
CA VAL A 35 -2.48 -17.55 6.20
C VAL A 35 -1.67 -17.39 7.49
N ARG A 36 -0.35 -17.65 7.46
CA ARG A 36 0.51 -17.48 8.63
C ARG A 36 0.59 -16.03 9.12
N PHE A 37 0.47 -15.06 8.22
CA PHE A 37 0.63 -13.64 8.54
C PHE A 37 -0.68 -12.93 8.85
N VAL A 38 -1.81 -13.40 8.31
CA VAL A 38 -3.14 -12.83 8.58
C VAL A 38 -3.43 -12.77 10.09
N ASP A 39 -2.98 -13.77 10.86
CA ASP A 39 -3.17 -13.79 12.32
C ASP A 39 -2.14 -12.97 13.10
N ARG A 40 -0.98 -12.71 12.49
CA ARG A 40 0.14 -12.02 13.13
C ARG A 40 0.11 -10.53 12.90
N ASP A 41 -0.50 -10.10 11.81
CA ASP A 41 -0.59 -8.71 11.42
C ASP A 41 -1.97 -8.41 10.83
N ALA A 42 -2.82 -7.79 11.64
CA ALA A 42 -4.18 -7.41 11.25
C ALA A 42 -4.21 -6.47 10.02
N ARG A 43 -3.11 -5.77 9.73
CA ARG A 43 -2.99 -4.90 8.55
C ARG A 43 -3.05 -5.68 7.24
N LEU A 44 -2.61 -6.94 7.22
CA LEU A 44 -2.73 -7.78 6.02
C LEU A 44 -4.20 -8.04 5.68
N LEU A 45 -5.01 -8.41 6.68
CA LEU A 45 -6.44 -8.61 6.47
C LEU A 45 -7.15 -7.33 6.02
N GLN A 46 -6.77 -6.19 6.61
CA GLN A 46 -7.28 -4.87 6.19
C GLN A 46 -6.94 -4.58 4.72
N ALA A 47 -5.68 -4.77 4.31
CA ALA A 47 -5.27 -4.55 2.92
C ALA A 47 -6.02 -5.45 1.93
N ILE A 48 -6.29 -6.72 2.30
CA ILE A 48 -7.07 -7.65 1.46
C ILE A 48 -8.52 -7.16 1.31
N GLY A 49 -9.18 -6.78 2.41
CA GLY A 49 -10.55 -6.28 2.37
C GLY A 49 -10.68 -4.96 1.59
N GLU A 50 -9.73 -4.04 1.78
CA GLU A 50 -9.67 -2.78 1.05
C GLU A 50 -9.43 -3.00 -0.45
N ALA A 51 -8.59 -3.96 -0.83
CA ALA A 51 -8.35 -4.28 -2.23
C ALA A 51 -9.60 -4.81 -2.94
N GLU A 52 -10.35 -5.70 -2.28
CA GLU A 52 -11.61 -6.22 -2.82
C GLU A 52 -12.62 -5.08 -3.04
N GLN A 53 -12.85 -4.25 -2.02
CA GLN A 53 -13.74 -3.10 -2.14
C GLN A 53 -13.28 -2.11 -3.21
N ARG A 54 -11.96 -1.87 -3.31
CA ARG A 54 -11.41 -0.96 -4.31
C ARG A 54 -11.57 -1.50 -5.72
N LEU A 55 -11.44 -2.82 -5.91
CA LEU A 55 -11.68 -3.46 -7.20
C LEU A 55 -13.12 -3.23 -7.66
N ASP A 56 -14.10 -3.47 -6.80
CA ASP A 56 -15.52 -3.26 -7.12
C ASP A 56 -15.81 -1.78 -7.44
N THR A 57 -15.25 -0.87 -6.64
CA THR A 57 -15.37 0.58 -6.89
C THR A 57 -14.80 0.96 -8.26
N LEU A 58 -13.64 0.42 -8.63
CA LEU A 58 -13.01 0.72 -9.93
C LEU A 58 -13.80 0.14 -11.10
N VAL A 59 -14.42 -1.04 -10.92
CA VAL A 59 -15.30 -1.63 -11.94
C VAL A 59 -16.53 -0.76 -12.16
N ASP A 60 -17.13 -0.26 -11.07
CA ASP A 60 -18.27 0.66 -11.16
C ASP A 60 -17.88 2.00 -11.82
N GLU A 61 -16.68 2.52 -11.53
CA GLU A 61 -16.18 3.80 -12.04
C GLU A 61 -15.73 3.74 -13.50
N LEU A 62 -15.02 2.68 -13.91
CA LEU A 62 -14.27 2.61 -15.17
C LEU A 62 -14.76 1.52 -16.13
N GLY A 63 -15.59 0.59 -15.63
CA GLY A 63 -16.06 -0.57 -16.37
C GLY A 63 -15.07 -1.74 -16.38
N GLU A 64 -15.60 -2.96 -16.52
CA GLU A 64 -14.84 -4.21 -16.45
C GLU A 64 -13.66 -4.27 -17.42
N ASN A 65 -13.85 -3.82 -18.67
CA ASN A 65 -12.82 -3.86 -19.71
C ASN A 65 -11.58 -3.03 -19.38
N ALA A 66 -11.71 -1.99 -18.53
CA ALA A 66 -10.59 -1.14 -18.13
C ALA A 66 -9.83 -1.70 -16.91
N VAL A 67 -10.44 -2.62 -16.17
CA VAL A 67 -9.95 -3.12 -14.88
C VAL A 67 -9.45 -4.56 -14.97
N PHE A 68 -10.05 -5.36 -15.85
CA PHE A 68 -9.73 -6.77 -16.05
C PHE A 68 -8.93 -7.00 -17.32
N GLY A 69 -7.86 -7.79 -17.18
CA GLY A 69 -7.02 -8.17 -18.30
C GLY A 69 -5.74 -8.86 -17.84
N ASP A 70 -4.85 -9.11 -18.79
CA ASP A 70 -3.51 -9.60 -18.48
C ASP A 70 -2.71 -8.50 -17.78
N GLU A 71 -1.97 -8.86 -16.72
CA GLU A 71 -1.30 -7.90 -15.84
C GLU A 71 -0.32 -6.99 -16.61
N GLY A 72 0.40 -7.56 -17.56
CA GLY A 72 1.35 -6.82 -18.38
C GLY A 72 0.68 -5.80 -19.32
N ASP A 73 -0.50 -6.12 -19.87
CA ASP A 73 -1.28 -5.19 -20.68
C ASP A 73 -1.86 -4.08 -19.81
N LEU A 74 -2.46 -4.45 -18.67
CA LEU A 74 -3.03 -3.49 -17.72
C LEU A 74 -1.98 -2.48 -17.22
N VAL A 75 -0.77 -2.93 -16.88
CA VAL A 75 0.33 -2.04 -16.48
C VAL A 75 0.70 -1.07 -17.60
N ARG A 76 0.78 -1.54 -18.85
CA ARG A 76 1.08 -0.67 -20.00
C ARG A 76 -0.02 0.35 -20.25
N ASP A 77 -1.28 -0.09 -20.24
CA ASP A 77 -2.43 0.74 -20.57
C ASP A 77 -2.60 1.86 -19.53
N LEU A 78 -2.49 1.52 -18.23
CA LEU A 78 -2.58 2.50 -17.14
C LEU A 78 -1.44 3.53 -17.15
N GLN A 79 -0.27 3.19 -17.71
CA GLN A 79 0.85 4.12 -17.85
C GLN A 79 0.96 4.79 -19.23
N SER A 80 0.10 4.44 -20.19
CA SER A 80 0.18 4.92 -21.58
C SER A 80 0.12 6.45 -21.72
N GLY A 81 -0.52 7.13 -20.76
CA GLY A 81 -0.60 8.59 -20.69
C GLY A 81 0.58 9.29 -20.01
N PHE A 82 1.57 8.54 -19.50
CA PHE A 82 2.70 9.08 -18.73
C PHE A 82 4.04 8.77 -19.40
N VAL A 83 4.97 9.73 -19.34
CA VAL A 83 6.37 9.48 -19.68
C VAL A 83 7.09 8.96 -18.45
N ASN A 84 7.44 7.68 -18.46
CA ASN A 84 8.23 7.07 -17.39
C ASN A 84 9.72 7.26 -17.68
N PHE A 85 10.43 8.00 -16.82
CA PHE A 85 11.88 8.25 -16.97
C PHE A 85 12.74 7.07 -16.51
N TYR A 86 12.14 6.06 -15.89
CA TYR A 86 12.80 4.82 -15.53
C TYR A 86 12.81 3.84 -16.71
N ALA A 87 13.86 3.01 -16.78
CA ALA A 87 13.92 1.96 -17.79
C ALA A 87 12.79 0.94 -17.57
N ALA A 88 12.26 0.35 -18.64
CA ALA A 88 11.16 -0.61 -18.57
C ALA A 88 11.36 -1.75 -17.54
N PRO A 89 12.58 -2.33 -17.38
CA PRO A 89 12.81 -3.37 -16.36
C PRO A 89 12.74 -2.89 -14.91
N THR A 90 12.77 -1.57 -14.67
CA THR A 90 12.71 -0.96 -13.33
C THR A 90 11.32 -0.46 -12.96
N VAL A 91 10.34 -0.62 -13.85
CA VAL A 91 8.93 -0.35 -13.56
C VAL A 91 8.35 -1.58 -12.86
N ASN A 92 7.56 -1.37 -11.80
CA ASN A 92 6.89 -2.47 -11.12
C ASN A 92 5.96 -3.22 -12.08
N PRO A 93 6.00 -4.56 -12.12
CA PRO A 93 5.26 -5.38 -13.08
C PRO A 93 3.80 -5.64 -12.67
N TYR A 94 3.25 -4.84 -11.75
CA TYR A 94 1.93 -5.04 -11.16
C TYR A 94 1.21 -3.72 -10.92
N VAL A 95 -0.11 -3.81 -10.71
CA VAL A 95 -0.98 -2.70 -10.31
C VAL A 95 -1.42 -2.91 -8.86
N ALA A 96 -1.13 -1.98 -7.96
CA ALA A 96 -1.56 -2.08 -6.56
C ALA A 96 -2.99 -1.56 -6.36
N LEU A 97 -3.81 -2.27 -5.58
CA LEU A 97 -5.16 -1.82 -5.21
C LEU A 97 -5.22 -1.26 -3.79
N ALA A 98 -4.55 -1.91 -2.85
CA ALA A 98 -4.50 -1.50 -1.46
C ALA A 98 -3.16 -1.88 -0.83
N ALA A 99 -2.80 -1.14 0.23
CA ALA A 99 -1.61 -1.43 0.99
C ALA A 99 -1.74 -0.93 2.43
N ARG A 100 -1.29 -1.73 3.39
CA ARG A 100 -1.26 -1.39 4.83
C ARG A 100 -0.02 -1.97 5.48
N GLY A 101 0.71 -1.14 6.24
CA GLY A 101 1.98 -1.55 6.84
C GLY A 101 2.96 -2.06 5.77
N PRO A 102 3.52 -3.27 5.89
CA PRO A 102 4.40 -3.83 4.88
C PRO A 102 3.67 -4.58 3.75
N TRP A 103 2.34 -4.60 3.73
CA TRP A 103 1.57 -5.44 2.81
C TRP A 103 1.01 -4.64 1.64
N ILE A 104 1.18 -5.16 0.43
CA ILE A 104 0.52 -4.68 -0.79
C ILE A 104 -0.35 -5.81 -1.35
N VAL A 105 -1.55 -5.49 -1.81
CA VAL A 105 -2.43 -6.39 -2.57
C VAL A 105 -2.64 -5.84 -3.98
N THR A 106 -2.35 -6.64 -4.99
CA THR A 106 -2.40 -6.23 -6.41
C THR A 106 -3.79 -6.43 -7.03
N ALA A 107 -4.00 -5.84 -8.21
CA ALA A 107 -5.21 -6.01 -9.00
C ALA A 107 -5.45 -7.47 -9.42
N HIS A 108 -4.37 -8.26 -9.53
CA HIS A 108 -4.39 -9.70 -9.81
C HIS A 108 -4.43 -10.56 -8.54
N GLY A 109 -4.62 -9.96 -7.37
CA GLY A 109 -4.75 -10.67 -6.09
C GLY A 109 -3.46 -11.30 -5.59
N ALA A 110 -2.30 -10.84 -6.07
CA ALA A 110 -1.01 -11.17 -5.49
C ALA A 110 -0.83 -10.37 -4.18
N VAL A 111 -0.30 -11.03 -3.15
CA VAL A 111 0.10 -10.36 -1.90
C VAL A 111 1.62 -10.19 -1.91
N LEU A 112 2.10 -8.96 -1.71
CA LEU A 112 3.52 -8.63 -1.69
C LEU A 112 3.91 -8.07 -0.32
N HIS A 113 5.14 -8.34 0.10
CA HIS A 113 5.76 -7.67 1.24
C HIS A 113 6.68 -6.56 0.72
N ASP A 114 6.39 -5.31 1.08
CA ASP A 114 7.20 -4.15 0.74
C ASP A 114 8.24 -3.87 1.83
N ASN A 115 9.51 -3.85 1.42
CA ASN A 115 10.66 -3.61 2.29
C ASN A 115 11.02 -2.11 2.38
N GLY A 116 10.00 -1.25 2.49
CA GLY A 116 10.15 0.11 2.99
C GLY A 116 10.60 1.16 1.99
N GLY A 117 10.50 0.89 0.67
CA GLY A 117 10.70 1.89 -0.39
C GLY A 117 11.94 2.80 -0.22
N TYR A 118 13.13 2.21 -0.07
CA TYR A 118 14.40 2.94 0.18
C TYR A 118 14.44 3.75 1.49
N GLY A 119 13.67 3.32 2.49
CA GLY A 119 13.55 4.00 3.79
C GLY A 119 12.50 5.12 3.80
N MET A 120 11.80 5.37 2.69
CA MET A 120 10.75 6.39 2.62
C MET A 120 9.51 6.00 3.44
N LEU A 121 9.23 4.70 3.57
CA LEU A 121 8.04 4.19 4.26
C LEU A 121 8.38 3.69 5.66
N GLY A 122 8.98 4.55 6.49
CA GLY A 122 9.39 4.20 7.86
C GLY A 122 8.24 3.71 8.77
N ALA A 123 7.01 4.15 8.52
CA ALA A 123 5.80 3.69 9.21
C ALA A 123 4.95 2.69 8.39
N GLY A 124 5.45 2.26 7.23
CA GLY A 124 4.72 1.42 6.26
C GLY A 124 3.66 2.18 5.45
N HIS A 125 2.89 1.45 4.67
CA HIS A 125 1.75 1.94 3.90
C HIS A 125 0.56 2.32 4.78
N GLY A 126 -0.10 3.43 4.45
CA GLY A 126 -1.32 3.88 5.11
C GLY A 126 -1.25 4.00 6.65
N PRO A 127 -0.23 4.64 7.25
CA PRO A 127 -0.13 4.78 8.70
C PRO A 127 -1.22 5.71 9.23
N GLN A 128 -2.20 5.15 9.95
CA GLN A 128 -3.42 5.86 10.34
C GLN A 128 -3.13 7.13 11.14
N ASP A 129 -2.25 7.07 12.14
CA ASP A 129 -1.89 8.24 12.97
C ASP A 129 -1.34 9.42 12.15
N VAL A 130 -0.60 9.12 11.06
CA VAL A 130 -0.06 10.15 10.16
C VAL A 130 -1.16 10.70 9.26
N ILE A 131 -1.99 9.81 8.69
CA ILE A 131 -3.12 10.20 7.83
C ILE A 131 -4.10 11.09 8.61
N ASP A 132 -4.47 10.70 9.83
CA ASP A 132 -5.38 11.45 10.69
C ASP A 132 -4.79 12.83 11.05
N ALA A 133 -3.49 12.87 11.36
CA ALA A 133 -2.80 14.12 11.61
C ALA A 133 -2.78 15.02 10.36
N MET A 134 -2.60 14.46 9.16
CA MET A 134 -2.59 15.20 7.89
C MET A 134 -3.99 15.67 7.44
N ALA A 135 -5.03 14.90 7.74
CA ALA A 135 -6.40 15.20 7.35
C ALA A 135 -7.04 16.37 8.13
N GLY A 136 -6.39 16.84 9.20
CA GLY A 136 -6.80 18.02 9.94
C GLY A 136 -6.79 19.31 9.11
N ASN A 137 -7.46 20.36 9.61
CA ASN A 137 -7.38 21.68 8.98
C ASN A 137 -6.04 22.35 9.30
N HIS A 138 -5.14 22.36 8.30
CA HIS A 138 -3.83 22.99 8.39
C HIS A 138 -3.79 24.31 7.64
N VAL A 139 -3.04 25.27 8.17
CA VAL A 139 -2.77 26.53 7.46
C VAL A 139 -1.89 26.23 6.24
N MET A 140 -2.46 26.38 5.04
CA MET A 140 -1.78 26.19 3.76
C MET A 140 -0.93 27.41 3.40
N ALA A 141 0.17 27.60 4.14
CA ALA A 141 1.15 28.66 3.90
C ALA A 141 2.49 28.09 3.45
N ASN A 142 3.24 28.87 2.69
CA ASN A 142 4.61 28.48 2.30
C ASN A 142 5.53 28.41 3.53
N VAL A 143 6.67 27.71 3.38
CA VAL A 143 7.63 27.47 4.46
C VAL A 143 8.21 28.75 5.09
N MET A 144 8.18 29.87 4.36
CA MET A 144 8.68 31.17 4.85
C MET A 144 7.73 31.81 5.88
N THR A 145 6.50 31.31 6.00
CA THR A 145 5.54 31.78 7.01
C THR A 145 5.86 31.10 8.35
N PRO A 146 6.17 31.87 9.41
CA PRO A 146 6.46 31.29 10.73
C PRO A 146 5.30 30.46 11.25
N SER A 147 5.59 29.27 11.79
CA SER A 147 4.56 28.35 12.30
C SER A 147 4.96 27.67 13.60
N PHE A 148 4.01 27.55 14.54
CA PHE A 148 4.21 26.76 15.76
C PHE A 148 4.47 25.27 15.47
N SER A 149 4.02 24.74 14.34
CA SER A 149 4.35 23.37 13.93
C SER A 149 5.85 23.22 13.63
N GLN A 150 6.49 24.22 13.02
CA GLN A 150 7.95 24.23 12.81
C GLN A 150 8.69 24.24 14.15
N HIS A 151 8.26 25.10 15.10
CA HIS A 151 8.86 25.16 16.43
C HIS A 151 8.73 23.83 17.18
N ARG A 152 7.53 23.23 17.21
CA ARG A 152 7.29 21.93 17.86
C ARG A 152 8.12 20.80 17.25
N PHE A 153 8.27 20.79 15.93
CA PHE A 153 9.09 19.80 15.22
C PHE A 153 10.56 19.88 15.65
N ILE A 154 11.15 21.08 15.66
CA ILE A 154 12.55 21.28 16.10
C ILE A 154 12.75 20.82 17.55
N GLN A 155 11.81 21.12 18.45
CA GLN A 155 11.90 20.68 19.84
C GLN A 155 11.88 19.16 19.97
N ARG A 156 11.07 18.46 19.17
CA ARG A 156 11.06 16.99 19.14
C ARG A 156 12.36 16.43 18.58
N LEU A 157 12.89 16.98 17.49
CA LEU A 157 14.16 16.54 16.93
C LEU A 157 15.32 16.67 17.92
N ARG A 158 15.42 17.81 18.62
CA ARG A 158 16.49 18.04 19.62
C ARG A 158 16.41 17.09 20.82
N ARG A 159 15.22 16.58 21.14
CA ARG A 159 15.05 15.61 22.23
C ARG A 159 15.52 14.22 21.86
N GLU A 160 15.39 13.83 20.59
CA GLU A 160 15.64 12.46 20.14
C GLU A 160 17.00 12.31 19.42
N ILE A 161 17.51 13.37 18.81
CA ILE A 161 18.76 13.34 18.04
C ILE A 161 19.93 13.80 18.93
N GLY A 162 20.96 12.97 19.03
CA GLY A 162 22.25 13.33 19.67
C GLY A 162 22.27 13.23 21.20
N HIS A 163 21.10 13.13 21.86
CA HIS A 163 20.97 13.12 23.32
C HIS A 163 21.61 11.92 24.05
N SER A 164 21.96 10.86 23.32
CA SER A 164 22.53 9.61 23.85
C SER A 164 24.00 9.41 23.47
N ARG A 165 24.63 10.40 22.83
CA ARG A 165 26.06 10.37 22.48
C ARG A 165 26.83 11.19 23.51
N GLU A 166 27.92 10.63 24.06
CA GLU A 166 28.74 11.28 25.10
C GLU A 166 29.37 12.62 24.64
N ASP A 167 29.53 12.81 23.32
CA ASP A 167 30.09 14.02 22.69
C ASP A 167 29.04 14.86 21.91
N GLY A 168 27.76 14.75 22.27
CA GLY A 168 26.64 15.39 21.56
C GLY A 168 26.65 16.92 21.57
#